data_AF-A0A0F9ARC8-F1
#
_entry.id   AF-A0A0F9ARC8-F1
#
_cell.length_a   1.000
_cell.length_b   1.000
_cell.length_c   1.000
_cell.angle_alpha   90.00
_cell.angle_beta   90.00
_cell.angle_gamma   90.00
#
_symmetry.space_group_name_H-M   'P 1'
#
loop_
_entity.id
_entity.type
_entity.pdbx_description
1 polymer ?
#
loop_
_entity_poly.entity_id
_entity_poly.type
_entity_poly.pdbx_seq_one_letter_code
_entity_poly.pdbx_strand_id
1 'polypeptide(L)'
;MADTVRWGKGRRDFLKQFASFEIDRALGARTTVEKKWRDYLVQYRAQQENAVSHFPFEGSSSVTVPVTADNVDPIMARYMANIHGAENVWTMRALSEKWVNAAKPLQDFTQWLDVNQLHMWDVNMRAFQDMVKLGTAVYKTGWKFEQRRTWGYDEQLNRVRRTQMINVPFVDHVNIVNLLVPPEAREIDPDVQHGALWAAERLRIRPPALRAMARGQEPFLPNFIPEAVATVIKSVENSLTEEESQRNINDRVGDDLSGAFFESREIELWEMHLRFDTTGDGIEEDIIVTYHKP
;
A
#
# COMPACT_ATOMS: atom_id res chain seq x y z
N MET A 1 -18.84 4.94 -7.96
CA MET A 1 -19.67 3.73 -7.76
C MET A 1 -18.90 2.59 -8.40
N ALA A 2 -18.35 1.69 -7.61
CA ALA A 2 -17.74 0.47 -8.15
C ALA A 2 -18.88 -0.55 -8.25
N ASP A 3 -19.41 -0.74 -9.45
CA ASP A 3 -20.44 -1.75 -9.67
C ASP A 3 -19.85 -3.14 -9.38
N THR A 4 -20.67 -4.00 -8.79
CA THR A 4 -20.27 -5.39 -8.54
C THR A 4 -20.00 -6.08 -9.89
N VAL A 5 -18.75 -6.52 -10.07
CA VAL A 5 -18.28 -7.16 -11.32
C VAL A 5 -19.15 -8.39 -11.62
N ARG A 6 -19.70 -8.45 -12.83
CA ARG A 6 -20.47 -9.61 -13.33
C ARG A 6 -19.50 -10.61 -13.94
N TRP A 7 -19.60 -11.86 -13.51
CA TRP A 7 -18.69 -12.93 -13.97
C TRP A 7 -19.36 -13.84 -14.99
N GLY A 8 -18.71 -14.04 -16.13
CA GLY A 8 -19.01 -15.13 -17.06
C GLY A 8 -18.71 -16.50 -16.46
N LYS A 9 -19.28 -17.56 -17.05
CA LYS A 9 -19.11 -18.95 -16.57
C LYS A 9 -17.63 -19.35 -16.59
N GLY A 10 -17.07 -19.72 -15.44
CA GLY A 10 -15.68 -20.18 -15.30
C GLY A 10 -14.61 -19.07 -15.35
N ARG A 11 -14.96 -17.82 -15.67
CA ARG A 11 -14.01 -16.70 -15.73
C ARG A 11 -13.39 -16.36 -14.39
N ARG A 12 -14.17 -16.47 -13.31
CA ARG A 12 -13.68 -16.21 -11.94
C ARG A 12 -12.56 -17.18 -11.54
N ASP A 13 -12.67 -18.46 -11.89
CA ASP A 13 -11.65 -19.44 -11.53
C ASP A 13 -10.43 -19.33 -12.44
N PHE A 14 -10.62 -18.99 -13.71
CA PHE A 14 -9.50 -18.63 -14.59
C PHE A 14 -8.72 -17.43 -14.06
N LEU A 15 -9.40 -16.37 -13.57
CA LEU A 15 -8.73 -15.22 -12.99
C LEU A 15 -7.93 -15.58 -11.74
N LYS A 16 -8.43 -16.47 -10.88
CA LYS A 16 -7.66 -16.95 -9.72
C LYS A 16 -6.37 -17.66 -10.15
N GLN A 17 -6.46 -18.53 -11.16
CA GLN A 17 -5.30 -19.22 -11.71
C GLN A 17 -4.31 -18.23 -12.33
N PHE A 18 -4.80 -17.28 -13.13
CA PHE A 18 -4.01 -16.21 -13.71
C PHE A 18 -3.30 -15.37 -12.64
N ALA A 19 -4.03 -14.88 -11.63
CA ALA A 19 -3.48 -14.09 -10.54
C ALA A 19 -2.39 -14.86 -9.78
N SER A 20 -2.62 -16.14 -9.46
CA SER A 20 -1.63 -16.97 -8.78
C SER A 20 -0.35 -17.14 -9.60
N PHE A 21 -0.48 -17.43 -10.89
CA PHE A 21 0.65 -17.63 -11.80
C PHE A 21 1.45 -16.34 -12.02
N GLU A 22 0.78 -15.23 -12.28
CA GLU A 22 1.43 -13.94 -12.55
C GLU A 22 2.13 -13.38 -11.32
N ILE A 23 1.54 -13.51 -10.13
CA ILE A 23 2.20 -13.13 -8.86
C ILE A 23 3.48 -13.96 -8.68
N ASP A 24 3.42 -15.28 -8.88
CA ASP A 24 4.58 -16.16 -8.69
C ASP A 24 5.69 -15.90 -9.71
N ARG A 25 5.30 -15.64 -10.95
CA ARG A 25 6.20 -15.23 -12.02
C ARG A 25 6.89 -13.90 -11.70
N ALA A 26 6.12 -12.90 -11.25
CA ALA A 26 6.65 -11.59 -10.89
C ALA A 26 7.60 -11.67 -9.68
N LEU A 27 7.22 -12.40 -8.63
CA LEU A 27 8.06 -12.63 -7.46
C LEU A 27 9.35 -13.37 -7.84
N GLY A 28 9.25 -14.41 -8.67
CA GLY A 28 10.40 -15.17 -9.16
C GLY A 28 11.41 -14.30 -9.91
N ALA A 29 10.94 -13.48 -10.85
CA ALA A 29 11.79 -12.55 -11.61
C ALA A 29 12.48 -11.50 -10.72
N ARG A 30 11.82 -11.11 -9.63
CA ARG A 30 12.25 -10.03 -8.74
C ARG A 30 13.25 -10.44 -7.66
N THR A 31 13.38 -11.74 -7.38
CA THR A 31 14.27 -12.30 -6.34
C THR A 31 15.67 -11.67 -6.28
N THR A 32 16.31 -11.48 -7.43
CA THR A 32 17.66 -10.90 -7.52
C THR A 32 17.71 -9.43 -7.13
N VAL A 33 16.68 -8.67 -7.49
CA VAL A 33 16.56 -7.24 -7.17
C VAL A 33 16.17 -7.05 -5.71
N GLU A 34 15.25 -7.89 -5.21
CA GLU A 34 14.87 -7.88 -3.79
C GLU A 34 16.05 -8.13 -2.87
N LYS A 35 16.96 -9.03 -3.25
CA LYS A 35 18.19 -9.25 -2.50
C LYS A 35 19.02 -7.96 -2.39
N LYS A 36 19.20 -7.24 -3.51
CA LYS A 36 19.92 -5.95 -3.52
C LYS A 36 19.24 -4.91 -2.63
N TRP A 37 17.91 -4.80 -2.69
CA TRP A 37 17.19 -3.87 -1.82
C TRP A 37 17.35 -4.20 -0.34
N ARG A 38 17.31 -5.49 0.03
CA ARG A 38 17.58 -5.90 1.41
C ARG A 38 18.99 -5.49 1.82
N ASP A 39 19.99 -5.72 0.96
CA ASP A 39 21.37 -5.31 1.22
C ASP A 39 21.48 -3.79 1.42
N TYR A 40 20.80 -2.98 0.58
CA TYR A 40 20.77 -1.52 0.72
C TYR A 40 20.09 -1.06 2.02
N LEU A 41 19.00 -1.71 2.43
CA LEU A 41 18.32 -1.39 3.69
C LEU A 41 19.18 -1.76 4.90
N VAL A 42 19.91 -2.88 4.86
CA VAL A 42 20.86 -3.27 5.90
C VAL A 42 22.01 -2.26 5.98
N GLN A 43 22.59 -1.88 4.84
CA GLN A 43 23.64 -0.86 4.77
C GLN A 43 23.18 0.49 5.30
N TYR A 44 21.95 0.92 4.97
CA TYR A 44 21.39 2.18 5.49
C TYR A 44 21.18 2.14 7.00
N ARG A 45 20.70 1.01 7.55
CA ARG A 45 20.54 0.84 9.00
C ARG A 45 21.88 0.75 9.74
N ALA A 46 22.94 0.30 9.06
CA ALA A 46 24.26 0.03 9.63
C ALA A 46 24.17 -0.78 10.94
N GLN A 47 23.29 -1.79 10.95
CA GLN A 47 23.08 -2.61 12.14
C GLN A 47 24.38 -3.35 12.48
N GLN A 48 24.88 -3.15 13.69
CA GLN A 48 26.05 -3.86 14.19
C GLN A 48 25.65 -5.32 14.44
N GLU A 49 26.24 -6.26 13.70
CA GLU A 49 25.96 -7.69 13.88
C GLU A 49 26.48 -8.20 15.23
N ASN A 50 27.65 -7.71 15.67
CA ASN A 50 28.25 -8.04 16.96
C ASN A 50 28.86 -6.77 17.57
N ALA A 51 28.57 -6.47 18.84
CA ALA A 51 29.16 -5.31 19.53
C ALA A 51 30.68 -5.49 19.78
N VAL A 52 31.13 -6.75 19.85
CA VAL A 52 32.53 -7.14 20.06
C VAL A 52 33.01 -7.91 18.84
N SER A 53 34.11 -7.45 18.26
CA SER A 53 34.81 -8.12 17.14
C SER A 53 36.07 -8.81 17.66
N HIS A 54 36.45 -9.89 16.98
CA HIS A 54 37.73 -10.57 17.21
C HIS A 54 38.86 -10.04 16.31
N PHE A 55 38.55 -9.10 15.40
CA PHE A 55 39.51 -8.44 14.50
C PHE A 55 39.47 -6.92 14.71
N PRO A 56 40.62 -6.23 14.86
CA PRO A 56 41.98 -6.73 14.70
C PRO A 56 42.53 -7.51 15.92
N PHE A 57 41.93 -7.37 17.10
CA PHE A 57 42.25 -8.17 18.29
C PHE A 57 40.97 -8.56 19.03
N GLU A 58 41.05 -9.60 19.86
CA GLU A 58 39.93 -10.08 20.67
C GLU A 58 39.47 -8.99 21.65
N GLY A 59 38.16 -8.71 21.67
CA GLY A 59 37.60 -7.62 22.46
C GLY A 59 37.63 -6.25 21.78
N SER A 60 37.98 -6.17 20.49
CA SER A 60 37.93 -4.93 19.73
C SER A 60 36.49 -4.45 19.49
N SER A 61 36.31 -3.13 19.41
CA SER A 61 35.00 -2.54 19.12
C SER A 61 34.64 -2.70 17.64
N SER A 62 33.45 -3.22 17.37
CA SER A 62 32.93 -3.37 16.01
C SER A 62 32.01 -2.19 15.68
N VAL A 63 32.60 -1.01 15.47
CA VAL A 63 31.82 0.17 15.09
C VAL A 63 31.63 0.17 13.57
N THR A 64 30.39 0.01 13.13
CA THR A 64 30.01 0.22 11.73
C THR A 64 29.58 1.66 11.53
N VAL A 65 30.25 2.39 10.63
CA VAL A 65 29.90 3.77 10.30
C VAL A 65 28.82 3.77 9.22
N PRO A 66 27.67 4.46 9.42
CA PRO A 66 26.56 4.47 8.49
C PRO A 66 26.78 5.42 7.30
N VAL A 67 27.83 5.19 6.50
CA VAL A 67 28.18 6.05 5.34
C VAL A 67 27.02 6.20 4.36
N THR A 68 26.19 5.16 4.21
CA THR A 68 25.02 5.22 3.34
C THR A 68 23.97 6.20 3.89
N ALA A 69 23.69 6.18 5.19
CA ALA A 69 22.73 7.12 5.79
C ALA A 69 23.24 8.56 5.71
N ASP A 70 24.53 8.77 6.00
CA ASP A 70 25.18 10.08 5.93
C ASP A 70 25.09 10.73 4.54
N ASN A 71 25.01 9.92 3.48
CA ASN A 71 24.85 10.41 2.11
C ASN A 71 23.38 10.53 1.67
N VAL A 72 22.53 9.59 2.08
CA VAL A 72 21.11 9.54 1.69
C VAL A 72 20.32 10.69 2.32
N ASP A 73 20.54 10.95 3.61
CA ASP A 73 19.73 11.91 4.36
C ASP A 73 19.90 13.36 3.86
N PRO A 74 21.13 13.86 3.55
CA PRO A 74 21.29 15.18 2.94
C PRO A 74 20.67 15.29 1.55
N ILE A 75 20.71 14.22 0.74
CA ILE A 75 20.09 14.22 -0.59
C ILE A 75 18.57 14.33 -0.46
N MET A 76 17.96 13.53 0.43
CA MET A 76 16.53 13.60 0.72
C MET A 76 16.13 14.99 1.25
N ALA A 77 16.90 15.55 2.19
CA ALA A 77 16.65 16.88 2.73
C ALA A 77 16.68 17.97 1.64
N ARG A 78 17.61 17.87 0.68
CA ARG A 78 17.67 18.77 -0.48
C ARG A 78 16.45 18.62 -1.39
N TYR A 79 15.99 17.39 -1.66
CA TYR A 79 14.76 17.18 -2.44
C TYR A 79 13.54 17.82 -1.76
N MET A 80 13.38 17.61 -0.45
CA MET A 80 12.29 18.21 0.31
C MET A 80 12.36 19.73 0.30
N ALA A 81 13.54 20.31 0.57
CA ALA A 81 13.74 21.76 0.53
C ALA A 81 13.52 22.36 -0.86
N ASN A 82 13.89 21.66 -1.93
CA ASN A 82 13.71 22.17 -3.29
C ASN A 82 12.25 22.14 -3.76
N ILE A 83 11.51 21.08 -3.41
CA ILE A 83 10.13 20.88 -3.87
C ILE A 83 9.16 21.68 -3.00
N HIS A 84 9.32 21.61 -1.68
CA HIS A 84 8.43 22.25 -0.71
C HIS A 84 8.95 23.58 -0.18
N GLY A 85 10.14 24.02 -0.63
CA GLY A 85 10.65 25.35 -0.30
C GLY A 85 10.00 26.48 -1.10
N ALA A 86 9.37 26.14 -2.23
CA ALA A 86 8.50 27.07 -2.93
C ALA A 86 7.16 27.19 -2.19
N GLU A 87 6.60 28.39 -2.11
CA GLU A 87 5.29 28.63 -1.47
C GLU A 87 4.17 27.81 -2.14
N ASN A 88 4.29 27.59 -3.46
CA ASN A 88 3.34 26.82 -4.26
C ASN A 88 4.05 25.65 -4.94
N VAL A 89 3.74 24.43 -4.50
CA VAL A 89 4.18 23.17 -5.16
C VAL A 89 3.56 23.05 -6.56
N TRP A 90 2.29 23.42 -6.67
CA TRP A 90 1.52 23.32 -7.91
C TRP A 90 1.56 24.63 -8.67
N THR A 91 1.90 24.57 -9.96
CA THR A 91 1.82 25.73 -10.86
C THR A 91 0.83 25.42 -11.98
N MET A 92 -0.17 26.29 -12.13
CA MET A 92 -1.18 26.14 -13.17
C MET A 92 -0.97 27.16 -14.27
N ARG A 93 -1.05 26.70 -15.52
CA ARG A 93 -0.98 27.55 -16.70
C ARG A 93 -2.26 27.41 -17.50
N ALA A 94 -2.93 28.54 -17.75
CA ALA A 94 -4.08 28.56 -18.64
C ALA A 94 -3.66 28.23 -20.08
N LEU A 95 -4.22 27.17 -20.65
CA LEU A 95 -4.03 26.80 -22.06
C LEU A 95 -4.90 27.63 -23.02
N SER A 96 -5.95 28.26 -22.50
CA SER A 96 -6.87 29.11 -23.26
C SER A 96 -7.14 30.41 -22.51
N GLU A 97 -7.28 31.50 -23.26
CA GLU A 97 -7.46 32.86 -22.74
C GLU A 97 -8.68 33.00 -21.83
N LYS A 98 -9.74 32.20 -22.08
CA LYS A 98 -10.97 32.20 -21.27
C LYS A 98 -10.74 31.78 -19.82
N TRP A 99 -9.67 31.02 -19.56
CA TRP A 99 -9.38 30.44 -18.25
C TRP A 99 -8.29 31.20 -17.49
N VAL A 100 -7.78 32.32 -18.04
CA VAL A 100 -6.72 33.13 -17.40
C VAL A 100 -7.15 33.59 -16.00
N ASN A 101 -8.40 34.02 -15.86
CA ASN A 101 -8.95 34.47 -14.57
C ASN A 101 -9.16 33.32 -13.57
N ALA A 102 -9.34 32.09 -14.06
CA ALA A 102 -9.57 30.91 -13.23
C ALA A 102 -8.26 30.23 -12.79
N ALA A 103 -7.15 30.45 -13.51
CA ALA A 103 -5.88 29.76 -13.25
C ALA A 103 -5.34 30.04 -11.84
N LYS A 104 -5.38 31.30 -11.38
CA LYS A 104 -4.88 31.65 -10.04
C LYS A 104 -5.77 31.07 -8.92
N PRO A 105 -7.11 31.24 -8.93
CA PRO A 105 -7.97 30.58 -7.94
C PRO A 105 -7.81 29.06 -7.88
N LEU A 106 -7.61 28.40 -9.04
CA LEU A 106 -7.38 26.97 -9.07
C LEU A 106 -6.02 26.58 -8.47
N GLN A 107 -4.98 27.38 -8.72
CA GLN A 107 -3.68 27.19 -8.09
C GLN A 107 -3.77 27.32 -6.55
N ASP A 108 -4.42 28.37 -6.06
CA ASP A 108 -4.63 28.60 -4.63
C ASP A 108 -5.46 27.46 -4.00
N PHE A 109 -6.46 26.94 -4.74
CA PHE A 109 -7.24 25.79 -4.31
C PHE A 109 -6.40 24.51 -4.23
N THR A 110 -5.53 24.25 -5.21
CA THR A 110 -4.64 23.07 -5.13
C THR A 110 -3.62 23.16 -4.01
N GLN A 111 -3.12 24.35 -3.71
CA GLN A 111 -2.25 24.57 -2.56
C GLN A 111 -3.01 24.30 -1.25
N TRP A 112 -4.25 24.77 -1.13
CA TRP A 112 -5.10 24.47 0.02
C TRP A 112 -5.34 22.96 0.16
N LEU A 113 -5.58 22.26 -0.95
CA LEU A 113 -5.81 20.82 -0.99
C LEU A 113 -4.56 20.03 -0.59
N ASP A 114 -3.39 20.47 -1.03
CA ASP A 114 -2.08 19.91 -0.70
C ASP A 114 -1.82 19.90 0.82
N VAL A 115 -2.00 21.06 1.46
CA VAL A 115 -1.71 21.26 2.89
C VAL A 115 -2.76 20.61 3.78
N ASN A 116 -4.05 20.75 3.43
CA ASN A 116 -5.15 20.39 4.35
C ASN A 116 -5.70 18.97 4.15
N GLN A 117 -5.56 18.37 2.98
CA GLN A 117 -6.16 17.07 2.68
C GLN A 117 -5.13 16.01 2.28
N LEU A 118 -4.26 16.32 1.33
CA LEU A 118 -3.30 15.33 0.81
C LEU A 118 -2.11 15.11 1.76
N HIS A 119 -1.73 16.15 2.51
CA HIS A 119 -0.54 16.14 3.36
C HIS A 119 0.72 15.69 2.60
N MET A 120 0.94 16.27 1.42
CA MET A 120 2.00 15.85 0.49
C MET A 120 3.41 15.95 1.09
N TRP A 121 3.65 16.78 2.10
CA TRP A 121 4.91 16.78 2.84
C TRP A 121 5.23 15.41 3.45
N ASP A 122 4.29 14.82 4.17
CA ASP A 122 4.48 13.54 4.88
C ASP A 122 4.55 12.36 3.92
N VAL A 123 3.81 12.45 2.81
CA VAL A 123 3.84 11.43 1.75
C VAL A 123 5.16 11.49 0.99
N ASN A 124 5.58 12.68 0.56
CA ASN A 124 6.83 12.88 -0.19
C ASN A 124 8.06 12.57 0.67
N MET A 125 8.01 12.83 1.98
CA MET A 125 9.11 12.45 2.88
C MET A 125 9.36 10.93 2.82
N ARG A 126 8.30 10.13 2.87
CA ARG A 126 8.41 8.66 2.75
C ARG A 126 8.81 8.24 1.34
N ALA A 127 8.17 8.80 0.33
CA ALA A 127 8.40 8.45 -1.07
C ALA A 127 9.84 8.81 -1.53
N PHE A 128 10.35 9.99 -1.21
CA PHE A 128 11.73 10.37 -1.55
C PHE A 128 12.76 9.58 -0.78
N GLN A 129 12.44 9.16 0.46
CA GLN A 129 13.33 8.29 1.20
C GLN A 129 13.50 6.94 0.47
N ASP A 130 12.41 6.33 0.00
CA ASP A 130 12.45 5.11 -0.81
C ASP A 130 13.10 5.33 -2.18
N MET A 131 12.85 6.49 -2.81
CA MET A 131 13.50 6.86 -4.07
C MET A 131 15.02 6.93 -3.95
N VAL A 132 15.54 7.57 -2.90
CA VAL A 132 16.99 7.74 -2.73
C VAL A 132 17.65 6.44 -2.27
N LYS A 133 16.96 5.61 -1.46
CA LYS A 133 17.48 4.31 -0.99
C LYS A 133 17.42 3.21 -2.03
N LEU A 134 16.28 3.07 -2.70
CA LEU A 134 15.92 1.91 -3.53
C LEU A 134 15.79 2.25 -5.01
N GLY A 135 15.78 3.54 -5.36
CA GLY A 135 15.79 4.05 -6.73
C GLY A 135 14.42 4.40 -7.29
N THR A 136 13.32 4.14 -6.56
CA THR A 136 11.97 4.34 -7.08
C THR A 136 10.99 4.72 -5.97
N ALA A 137 10.15 5.71 -6.25
CA ALA A 137 9.01 6.09 -5.44
C ALA A 137 7.71 5.70 -6.16
N VAL A 138 6.74 5.20 -5.40
CA VAL A 138 5.41 4.86 -5.92
C VAL A 138 4.38 5.62 -5.09
N TYR A 139 3.48 6.31 -5.78
CA TYR A 139 2.33 6.97 -5.17
C TYR A 139 1.07 6.19 -5.52
N LYS A 140 0.25 5.93 -4.51
CA LYS A 140 -1.11 5.43 -4.67
C LYS A 140 -2.06 6.58 -4.45
N THR A 141 -2.86 6.87 -5.46
CA THR A 141 -3.92 7.87 -5.38
C THR A 141 -5.26 7.17 -5.27
N GLY A 142 -6.13 7.69 -4.42
CA GLY A 142 -7.47 7.14 -4.30
C GLY A 142 -8.44 8.13 -3.69
N TRP A 143 -9.65 7.66 -3.43
CA TRP A 143 -10.67 8.45 -2.79
C TRP A 143 -11.10 7.80 -1.48
N LYS A 144 -11.02 8.57 -0.39
CA LYS A 144 -11.35 8.09 0.94
C LYS A 144 -12.78 8.48 1.28
N PHE A 145 -13.59 7.47 1.54
CA PHE A 145 -14.94 7.62 2.09
C PHE A 145 -14.92 7.11 3.53
N GLU A 146 -15.10 7.98 4.51
CA GLU A 146 -15.12 7.60 5.93
C GLU A 146 -16.30 8.24 6.65
N GLN A 147 -16.99 7.47 7.48
CA GLN A 147 -18.04 7.97 8.36
C GLN A 147 -17.48 8.19 9.76
N ARG A 148 -17.19 9.44 10.11
CA ARG A 148 -16.72 9.77 11.46
C ARG A 148 -17.89 10.20 12.32
N ARG A 149 -18.07 9.52 13.45
CA ARG A 149 -18.98 9.98 14.50
C ARG A 149 -18.26 11.05 15.31
N THR A 150 -18.68 12.30 15.13
CA THR A 150 -18.12 13.44 15.84
C THR A 150 -19.17 13.96 16.82
N TRP A 151 -18.72 14.37 18.00
CA TRP A 151 -19.60 15.08 18.92
C TRP A 151 -19.81 16.50 18.39
N GLY A 152 -21.07 16.84 18.12
CA GLY A 152 -21.48 18.19 17.76
C GLY A 152 -22.41 18.77 18.81
N TYR A 153 -22.65 20.06 18.71
CA TYR A 153 -23.72 20.73 19.44
C TYR A 153 -24.88 20.97 18.48
N ASP A 154 -26.11 20.74 18.95
CA ASP A 154 -27.31 21.13 18.22
C ASP A 154 -27.59 22.64 18.36
N GLU A 155 -28.57 23.17 17.64
CA GLU A 155 -28.99 24.59 17.74
C GLU A 155 -29.38 24.99 19.17
N GLN A 156 -29.74 24.02 20.01
CA GLN A 156 -30.08 24.20 21.42
C GLN A 156 -28.89 23.93 22.38
N LEU A 157 -27.65 23.87 21.87
CA LEU A 157 -26.42 23.61 22.63
C LEU A 157 -26.38 22.26 23.37
N ASN A 158 -27.21 21.31 22.96
CA ASN A 158 -27.15 19.94 23.46
C ASN A 158 -26.09 19.14 22.69
N ARG A 159 -25.32 18.30 23.39
CA ARG A 159 -24.34 17.41 22.75
C ARG A 159 -25.05 16.31 22.00
N VAL A 160 -24.97 16.34 20.67
CA VAL A 160 -25.55 15.31 19.79
C VAL A 160 -24.42 14.62 19.03
N ARG A 161 -24.52 13.30 18.88
CA ARG A 161 -23.62 12.55 18.00
C ARG A 161 -23.99 12.86 16.56
N ARG A 162 -23.20 13.69 15.89
CA ARG A 162 -23.34 13.94 14.46
C ARG A 162 -22.47 12.96 13.70
N THR A 163 -23.04 12.44 12.63
CA THR A 163 -22.30 11.60 11.73
C THR A 163 -21.81 12.45 10.58
N GLN A 164 -20.50 12.68 10.52
CA GLN A 164 -19.86 13.42 9.44
C GLN A 164 -19.35 12.43 8.40
N MET A 165 -19.73 12.64 7.15
CA MET A 165 -19.17 11.92 6.01
C MET A 165 -17.96 12.67 5.50
N ILE A 166 -16.81 12.02 5.54
CA ILE A 166 -15.55 12.50 4.94
C ILE A 166 -15.49 11.92 3.53
N ASN A 167 -15.33 12.80 2.56
CA ASN A 167 -15.32 12.49 1.14
C ASN A 167 -14.17 13.27 0.50
N VAL A 168 -12.95 12.73 0.56
CA VAL A 168 -11.74 13.46 0.19
C VAL A 168 -10.79 12.59 -0.63
N PRO A 169 -10.05 13.18 -1.60
CA PRO A 169 -8.96 12.47 -2.25
C PRO A 169 -7.85 12.20 -1.23
N PHE A 170 -7.13 11.09 -1.40
CA PHE A 170 -5.92 10.82 -0.66
C PHE A 170 -4.81 10.39 -1.61
N VAL A 171 -3.58 10.69 -1.19
CA VAL A 171 -2.36 10.17 -1.81
C VAL A 171 -1.59 9.49 -0.69
N ASP A 172 -1.12 8.28 -0.94
CA ASP A 172 -0.23 7.56 -0.02
C ASP A 172 0.98 7.01 -0.77
N HIS A 173 2.02 6.67 -0.01
CA HIS A 173 3.22 6.07 -0.55
C HIS A 173 3.17 4.55 -0.41
N VAL A 174 3.42 3.84 -1.51
CA VAL A 174 3.58 2.39 -1.51
C VAL A 174 5.07 2.07 -1.57
N ASN A 175 5.57 1.35 -0.56
CA ASN A 175 6.96 0.89 -0.57
C ASN A 175 7.18 0.03 -1.81
N ILE A 176 8.28 0.25 -2.53
CA ILE A 176 8.54 -0.49 -3.77
C ILE A 176 8.46 -2.00 -3.52
N VAL A 177 8.99 -2.50 -2.40
CA VAL A 177 8.98 -3.92 -2.02
C VAL A 177 7.58 -4.54 -2.02
N ASN A 178 6.53 -3.76 -1.82
CA ASN A 178 5.15 -4.23 -1.84
C ASN A 178 4.47 -4.07 -3.21
N LEU A 179 5.03 -3.29 -4.13
CA LEU A 179 4.53 -3.19 -5.51
C LEU A 179 5.06 -4.34 -6.37
N LEU A 180 4.16 -4.96 -7.14
CA LEU A 180 4.45 -5.88 -8.22
C LEU A 180 3.87 -5.37 -9.54
N VAL A 181 4.65 -5.53 -10.59
CA VAL A 181 4.28 -5.29 -11.98
C VAL A 181 4.79 -6.44 -12.83
N PRO A 182 4.19 -6.71 -14.01
CA PRO A 182 4.68 -7.70 -14.95
C PRO A 182 6.17 -7.48 -15.24
N PRO A 183 7.01 -8.53 -15.23
CA PRO A 183 8.45 -8.40 -15.50
C PRO A 183 8.80 -7.75 -16.84
N GLU A 184 7.94 -7.92 -17.83
CA GLU A 184 8.03 -7.37 -19.18
C GLU A 184 7.60 -5.90 -19.29
N ALA A 185 6.89 -5.38 -18.29
CA ALA A 185 6.35 -4.04 -18.33
C ALA A 185 7.47 -3.00 -18.13
N ARG A 186 7.49 -1.99 -19.00
CA ARG A 186 8.38 -0.82 -18.87
C ARG A 186 7.68 0.37 -18.26
N GLU A 187 6.37 0.44 -18.45
CA GLU A 187 5.51 1.50 -17.94
C GLU A 187 4.32 0.89 -17.21
N ILE A 188 3.81 1.61 -16.21
CA ILE A 188 2.63 1.19 -15.44
C ILE A 188 1.35 1.42 -16.25
N ASP A 189 1.37 2.39 -17.17
CA ASP A 189 0.22 2.70 -18.03
C ASP A 189 -0.04 1.53 -18.99
N PRO A 190 -1.19 0.84 -18.91
CA PRO A 190 -1.51 -0.28 -19.79
C PRO A 190 -1.67 0.13 -21.26
N ASP A 191 -1.98 1.41 -21.56
CA ASP A 191 -2.23 1.89 -22.91
C ASP A 191 -0.94 2.17 -23.70
N VAL A 192 0.20 2.24 -23.01
CA VAL A 192 1.50 2.48 -23.65
C VAL A 192 2.10 1.17 -24.16
N GLN A 193 2.95 1.26 -25.19
CA GLN A 193 3.67 0.11 -25.71
C GLN A 193 4.55 -0.52 -24.60
N HIS A 194 4.34 -1.80 -24.31
CA HIS A 194 4.92 -2.50 -23.15
C HIS A 194 4.43 -1.97 -21.78
N GLY A 195 3.19 -1.49 -21.75
CA GLY A 195 2.45 -1.16 -20.54
C GLY A 195 2.16 -2.38 -19.66
N ALA A 196 1.93 -2.13 -18.38
CA ALA A 196 1.58 -3.14 -17.40
C ALA A 196 0.09 -3.47 -17.49
N LEU A 197 -0.24 -4.66 -18.01
CA LEU A 197 -1.63 -5.17 -18.04
C LEU A 197 -2.23 -5.32 -16.63
N TRP A 198 -1.37 -5.47 -15.62
CA TRP A 198 -1.75 -5.50 -14.23
C TRP A 198 -0.70 -4.82 -13.35
N ALA A 199 -1.11 -4.29 -12.21
CA ALA A 199 -0.23 -3.84 -11.14
C ALA A 199 -0.82 -4.28 -9.80
N ALA A 200 -0.01 -4.83 -8.91
CA ALA A 200 -0.47 -5.33 -7.62
C ALA A 200 0.28 -4.69 -6.46
N GLU A 201 -0.45 -4.38 -5.40
CA GLU A 201 0.11 -3.96 -4.12
C GLU A 201 -0.10 -5.05 -3.07
N ARG A 202 0.97 -5.38 -2.35
CA ARG A 202 0.90 -6.21 -1.15
C ARG A 202 0.40 -5.41 0.04
N LEU A 203 -0.77 -5.78 0.52
CA LEU A 203 -1.39 -5.28 1.73
C LEU A 203 -1.21 -6.27 2.88
N ARG A 204 -0.90 -5.73 4.06
CA ARG A 204 -0.82 -6.48 5.30
C ARG A 204 -1.89 -5.95 6.25
N ILE A 205 -2.94 -6.73 6.44
CA ILE A 205 -4.14 -6.30 7.17
C ILE A 205 -4.39 -7.25 8.33
N ARG A 206 -4.63 -6.69 9.52
CA ARG A 206 -5.01 -7.50 10.69
C ARG A 206 -6.45 -8.01 10.55
N PRO A 207 -6.78 -9.21 11.05
CA PRO A 207 -8.13 -9.77 10.95
C PRO A 207 -9.26 -8.84 11.44
N PRO A 208 -9.12 -8.09 12.55
CA PRO A 208 -10.15 -7.15 12.98
C PRO A 208 -10.41 -6.03 11.97
N ALA A 209 -9.37 -5.52 11.32
CA ALA A 209 -9.48 -4.50 10.29
C ALA A 209 -10.15 -5.04 9.02
N LEU A 210 -9.81 -6.27 8.61
CA LEU A 210 -10.45 -6.92 7.46
C LEU A 210 -11.96 -7.17 7.71
N ARG A 211 -12.32 -7.62 8.92
CA ARG A 211 -13.73 -7.75 9.34
C ARG A 211 -14.46 -6.41 9.36
N ALA A 212 -13.79 -5.34 9.76
CA ALA A 212 -14.37 -3.99 9.75
C ALA A 212 -14.63 -3.52 8.31
N MET A 213 -13.71 -3.77 7.39
CA MET A 213 -13.88 -3.45 5.96
C MET A 213 -15.04 -4.23 5.34
N ALA A 214 -15.21 -5.51 5.68
CA ALA A 214 -16.34 -6.34 5.23
C ALA A 214 -17.71 -5.86 5.76
N ARG A 215 -17.73 -5.11 6.86
CA ARG A 215 -18.95 -4.53 7.46
C ARG A 215 -19.22 -3.11 6.97
N GLY A 216 -18.32 -2.52 6.17
CA GLY A 216 -18.53 -1.22 5.55
C GLY A 216 -19.71 -1.30 4.58
N GLN A 217 -20.77 -0.54 4.83
CA GLN A 217 -21.89 -0.43 3.90
C GLN A 217 -21.63 0.69 2.87
N GLU A 218 -22.32 0.67 1.73
CA GLU A 218 -22.23 1.77 0.77
C GLU A 218 -22.61 3.12 1.42
N PRO A 219 -21.93 4.22 1.06
CA PRO A 219 -21.04 4.45 -0.10
C PRO A 219 -19.54 4.15 0.15
N PHE A 220 -19.19 3.42 1.21
CA PHE A 220 -17.80 3.24 1.66
C PHE A 220 -17.09 2.10 0.91
N LEU A 221 -15.90 2.38 0.35
CA LEU A 221 -15.02 1.41 -0.31
C LEU A 221 -13.84 1.04 0.61
N PRO A 222 -13.31 -0.19 0.54
CA PRO A 222 -13.70 -1.30 -0.35
C PRO A 222 -14.84 -2.14 0.24
N ASN A 223 -15.89 -2.39 -0.56
CA ASN A 223 -16.98 -3.29 -0.20
C ASN A 223 -16.55 -4.74 -0.46
N PHE A 224 -15.87 -5.36 0.50
CA PHE A 224 -15.52 -6.77 0.40
C PHE A 224 -16.76 -7.64 0.60
N ILE A 225 -16.90 -8.67 -0.24
CA ILE A 225 -17.95 -9.68 -0.08
C ILE A 225 -17.76 -10.35 1.30
N PRO A 226 -18.73 -10.25 2.24
CA PRO A 226 -18.55 -10.76 3.60
C PRO A 226 -18.25 -12.26 3.65
N GLU A 227 -18.83 -13.03 2.73
CA GLU A 227 -18.57 -14.46 2.59
C GLU A 227 -17.11 -14.74 2.21
N ALA A 228 -16.54 -13.99 1.26
CA ALA A 228 -15.15 -14.15 0.84
C ALA A 228 -14.18 -13.83 1.97
N VAL A 229 -14.47 -12.78 2.75
CA VAL A 229 -13.66 -12.42 3.93
C VAL A 229 -13.74 -13.52 4.99
N ALA A 230 -14.92 -14.09 5.24
CA ALA A 230 -15.06 -15.22 6.16
C ALA A 230 -14.27 -16.46 5.68
N THR A 231 -14.25 -16.74 4.37
CA THR A 231 -13.44 -17.84 3.82
C THR A 231 -11.94 -17.60 4.01
N VAL A 232 -11.45 -16.38 3.74
CA VAL A 232 -10.03 -16.03 3.94
C VAL A 232 -9.65 -16.17 5.42
N ILE A 233 -10.45 -15.61 6.33
CA ILE A 233 -10.21 -15.70 7.77
C ILE A 233 -10.16 -17.17 8.21
N LYS A 234 -11.11 -18.00 7.79
CA LYS A 234 -11.12 -19.44 8.08
C LYS A 234 -9.91 -20.16 7.50
N SER A 235 -9.48 -19.81 6.28
CA SER A 235 -8.28 -20.38 5.66
C SER A 235 -7.04 -20.09 6.49
N VAL A 236 -6.90 -18.85 6.97
CA VAL A 236 -5.78 -18.45 7.83
C VAL A 236 -5.86 -19.13 9.20
N GLU A 237 -7.05 -19.21 9.81
CA GLU A 237 -7.29 -19.97 11.05
C GLU A 237 -6.90 -21.45 10.90
N ASN A 238 -7.25 -22.09 9.79
CA ASN A 238 -6.90 -23.49 9.53
C ASN A 238 -5.39 -23.68 9.29
N SER A 239 -4.73 -22.75 8.58
CA SER A 239 -3.28 -22.79 8.39
C SER A 239 -2.51 -22.69 9.71
N LEU A 240 -3.07 -21.97 10.70
CA LEU A 240 -2.52 -21.89 12.05
C LEU A 240 -2.57 -23.22 12.77
N THR A 241 -3.70 -23.93 12.75
CA THR A 241 -3.77 -25.26 13.38
C THR A 241 -2.75 -26.24 12.79
N GLU A 242 -2.37 -26.10 11.52
CA GLU A 242 -1.29 -26.89 10.90
C GLU A 242 0.13 -26.43 11.32
N GLU A 243 0.41 -25.12 11.33
CA GLU A 243 1.72 -24.60 11.78
C GLU A 243 1.93 -24.78 13.30
N GLU A 244 0.87 -24.61 14.10
CA GLU A 244 0.88 -24.84 15.55
C GLU A 244 0.96 -26.33 15.87
N SER A 245 0.33 -27.22 15.09
CA SER A 245 0.58 -28.67 15.26
C SER A 245 2.02 -29.07 14.90
N GLN A 246 2.68 -28.35 13.98
CA GLN A 246 4.12 -28.51 13.71
C GLN A 246 5.01 -27.90 14.82
N ARG A 247 4.62 -26.78 15.45
CA ARG A 247 5.35 -26.15 16.57
C ARG A 247 5.11 -26.84 17.92
N ASN A 248 3.94 -27.42 18.15
CA ASN A 248 3.55 -28.12 19.39
C ASN A 248 4.30 -29.44 19.61
N ILE A 249 5.14 -29.89 18.67
CA ILE A 249 6.12 -30.95 18.94
C ILE A 249 7.22 -30.43 19.89
N ASN A 250 7.50 -29.12 19.92
CA ASN A 250 8.60 -28.55 20.71
C ASN A 250 8.21 -27.69 21.91
N ASP A 251 7.04 -27.03 21.95
CA ASP A 251 6.68 -26.17 23.09
C ASP A 251 5.26 -26.41 23.61
N ARG A 252 5.16 -26.93 24.84
CA ARG A 252 3.90 -27.07 25.60
C ARG A 252 3.61 -25.77 26.35
N VAL A 253 2.91 -24.81 25.74
CA VAL A 253 2.32 -23.66 26.47
C VAL A 253 0.96 -23.25 25.91
N GLY A 254 -0.11 -23.56 26.67
CA GLY A 254 -1.35 -22.77 26.87
C GLY A 254 -2.25 -22.40 25.66
N ASP A 255 -3.42 -23.05 25.57
CA ASP A 255 -4.51 -22.79 24.62
C ASP A 255 -5.06 -21.33 24.60
N ASP A 256 -4.96 -20.58 25.71
CA ASP A 256 -5.58 -19.24 25.83
C ASP A 256 -4.80 -18.11 25.11
N LEU A 257 -3.56 -18.36 24.68
CA LEU A 257 -2.74 -17.39 23.93
C LEU A 257 -3.02 -17.40 22.42
N SER A 258 -3.64 -18.47 21.91
CA SER A 258 -3.89 -18.71 20.48
C SER A 258 -4.77 -17.63 19.83
N GLY A 259 -5.87 -17.25 20.50
CA GLY A 259 -6.83 -16.27 19.98
C GLY A 259 -6.27 -14.85 19.91
N ALA A 260 -5.55 -14.40 20.94
CA ALA A 260 -4.91 -13.08 20.95
C ALA A 260 -3.76 -12.99 19.95
N PHE A 261 -3.02 -14.08 19.74
CA PHE A 261 -1.98 -14.18 18.73
C PHE A 261 -2.56 -14.05 17.32
N PHE A 262 -3.68 -14.74 17.04
CA PHE A 262 -4.36 -14.66 15.76
C PHE A 262 -4.81 -13.24 15.40
N GLU A 263 -5.44 -12.53 16.33
CA GLU A 263 -5.93 -11.16 16.07
C GLU A 263 -4.80 -10.16 15.82
N SER A 264 -3.58 -10.48 16.25
CA SER A 264 -2.38 -9.67 16.04
C SER A 264 -1.63 -9.98 14.73
N ARG A 265 -1.81 -11.18 14.15
CA ARG A 265 -1.12 -11.62 12.93
C ARG A 265 -1.64 -10.84 11.72
N GLU A 266 -0.73 -10.41 10.85
CA GLU A 266 -1.09 -9.73 9.61
C GLU A 266 -1.41 -10.77 8.53
N ILE A 267 -2.55 -10.61 7.86
CA ILE A 267 -2.94 -11.39 6.69
C ILE A 267 -2.36 -10.70 5.46
N GLU A 268 -1.67 -11.48 4.61
CA GLU A 268 -1.17 -11.01 3.33
C GLU A 268 -2.28 -11.07 2.28
N LEU A 269 -2.55 -9.91 1.68
CA LEU A 269 -3.51 -9.71 0.61
C LEU A 269 -2.83 -8.97 -0.53
N TRP A 270 -3.25 -9.23 -1.75
CA TRP A 270 -2.78 -8.56 -2.96
C TRP A 270 -3.93 -7.77 -3.56
N GLU A 271 -3.84 -6.44 -3.58
CA GLU A 271 -4.75 -5.60 -4.33
C GLU A 271 -4.22 -5.46 -5.76
N MET A 272 -4.86 -6.12 -6.71
CA MET A 272 -4.49 -6.12 -8.12
C MET A 272 -5.41 -5.19 -8.91
N HIS A 273 -4.81 -4.25 -9.62
CA HIS A 273 -5.43 -3.41 -10.64
C HIS A 273 -5.10 -4.03 -11.98
N LEU A 274 -6.09 -4.49 -12.74
CA LEU A 274 -5.84 -5.23 -13.97
C LEU A 274 -6.94 -5.06 -15.01
N ARG A 275 -6.57 -5.20 -16.28
CA ARG A 275 -7.50 -5.30 -17.40
C ARG A 275 -7.83 -6.75 -17.68
N PHE A 276 -9.11 -7.09 -17.62
CA PHE A 276 -9.54 -8.46 -17.83
C PHE A 276 -10.96 -8.53 -18.36
N ASP A 277 -11.16 -9.41 -19.33
CA ASP A 277 -12.47 -9.71 -19.87
C ASP A 277 -13.25 -10.62 -18.90
N THR A 278 -14.14 -10.01 -18.11
CA THR A 278 -14.92 -10.65 -17.04
C THR A 278 -16.07 -11.50 -17.58
N THR A 279 -16.62 -11.16 -18.75
CA THR A 279 -17.83 -11.74 -19.34
C THR A 279 -17.53 -12.80 -20.40
N GLY A 280 -16.35 -12.75 -21.02
CA GLY A 280 -15.98 -13.58 -22.16
C GLY A 280 -16.38 -13.02 -23.52
N ASP A 281 -16.72 -11.73 -23.60
CA ASP A 281 -17.14 -11.07 -24.85
C ASP A 281 -15.97 -10.49 -25.67
N GLY A 282 -14.74 -10.62 -25.17
CA GLY A 282 -13.53 -10.09 -25.80
C GLY A 282 -13.27 -8.62 -25.50
N ILE A 283 -14.06 -7.98 -24.64
CA ILE A 283 -13.84 -6.60 -24.17
C ILE A 283 -13.19 -6.67 -22.79
N GLU A 284 -12.01 -6.06 -22.67
CA GLU A 284 -11.32 -5.97 -21.38
C GLU A 284 -11.95 -4.87 -20.52
N GLU A 285 -12.21 -5.19 -19.26
CA GLU A 285 -12.71 -4.24 -18.27
C GLU A 285 -11.61 -3.94 -17.24
N ASP A 286 -11.51 -2.68 -16.81
CA ASP A 286 -10.63 -2.30 -15.69
C ASP A 286 -11.27 -2.77 -14.37
N ILE A 287 -10.62 -3.73 -13.70
CA ILE A 287 -11.10 -4.27 -12.42
C ILE A 287 -10.05 -4.14 -11.32
N ILE A 288 -10.54 -3.99 -10.08
CA ILE A 288 -9.74 -4.05 -8.87
C ILE A 288 -10.12 -5.30 -8.11
N VAL A 289 -9.16 -6.18 -7.85
CA VAL A 289 -9.37 -7.46 -7.21
C VAL A 289 -8.44 -7.60 -6.02
N THR A 290 -9.01 -7.92 -4.86
CA THR A 290 -8.21 -8.30 -3.70
C THR A 290 -8.10 -9.81 -3.63
N TYR A 291 -6.88 -10.30 -3.81
CA TYR A 291 -6.53 -11.71 -3.87
C TYR A 291 -5.77 -12.13 -2.60
N HIS A 292 -6.23 -13.19 -1.96
CA HIS A 292 -5.47 -13.87 -0.91
C HIS A 292 -4.80 -15.09 -1.52
N LYS A 293 -3.47 -15.14 -1.43
CA LYS A 293 -2.72 -16.35 -1.78
C LYS A 293 -2.71 -17.26 -0.53
N PRO A 294 -3.36 -18.44 -0.59
CA PRO A 294 -3.34 -19.40 0.51
C PRO A 294 -1.94 -20.00 0.72
#